data_AF-A0A4Q3EU96-F1
#
_entry.id   AF-A0A4Q3EU96-F1
#
_cell.length_a   1.000
_cell.length_b   1.000
_cell.length_c   1.000
_cell.angle_alpha   90.00
_cell.angle_beta   90.00
_cell.angle_gamma   90.00
#
_symmetry.space_group_name_H-M   'P 1'
#
loop_
_entity.id
_entity.type
_entity.pdbx_description
1 polymer ?
#
loop_
_entity_poly.entity_id
_entity_poly.type
_entity_poly.pdbx_seq_one_letter_code
_entity_poly.pdbx_strand_id
1 'polypeptide(L)'
;MQTILTKRLLGFLIEKGYTYCLSQISAVDYQDAKVNILLKPVKKHPILHDLPHPYQRYYDLLVEPFLMSSGIAGTQVLVELSTAEAKKFSLA
;
A
#
# COMPACT_ATOMS: atom_id res chain seq x y z
N MET A 1 1.62 -4.52 -10.73
CA MET A 1 3.01 -4.73 -10.28
C MET A 1 3.08 -4.41 -8.79
N GLN A 2 3.82 -5.18 -8.00
CA GLN A 2 3.97 -4.92 -6.57
C GLN A 2 5.38 -4.38 -6.29
N THR A 3 5.48 -3.39 -5.42
CA THR A 3 6.76 -2.80 -4.99
C THR A 3 6.75 -2.51 -3.50
N ILE A 4 7.91 -2.48 -2.85
CA ILE A 4 8.01 -2.17 -1.41
C ILE A 4 7.57 -0.74 -1.16
N LEU A 5 6.76 -0.55 -0.10
CA LEU A 5 6.39 0.78 0.36
C LEU A 5 7.63 1.50 0.91
N THR A 6 7.91 2.69 0.36
CA THR A 6 9.01 3.56 0.80
C THR A 6 8.50 4.99 0.87
N LYS A 7 9.20 5.86 1.62
CA LYS A 7 8.89 7.30 1.68
C LYS A 7 8.87 7.96 0.30
N ARG A 8 9.81 7.57 -0.59
CA ARG A 8 9.85 8.06 -1.98
C ARG A 8 8.60 7.66 -2.76
N LEU A 9 8.18 6.40 -2.64
CA LEU A 9 6.94 5.94 -3.29
C LEU A 9 5.72 6.66 -2.73
N LEU A 10 5.66 6.88 -1.42
CA LEU A 10 4.56 7.61 -0.79
C LEU A 10 4.46 9.05 -1.34
N GLY A 11 5.59 9.76 -1.45
CA GLY A 11 5.65 11.10 -2.06
C GLY A 11 5.13 11.10 -3.49
N PHE A 12 5.58 10.16 -4.32
CA PHE A 12 5.09 9.99 -5.69
C PHE A 12 3.56 9.77 -5.74
N LEU A 13 3.01 8.95 -4.84
CA LEU A 13 1.57 8.68 -4.79
C LEU A 13 0.78 9.95 -4.43
N ILE A 14 1.24 10.71 -3.44
CA ILE A 14 0.63 11.99 -3.04
C ILE A 14 0.64 12.98 -4.21
N GLU A 15 1.76 13.13 -4.91
CA GLU A 15 1.88 14.01 -6.08
C GLU A 15 0.95 13.62 -7.24
N LYS A 16 0.62 12.32 -7.36
CA LYS A 16 -0.35 11.83 -8.36
C LYS A 16 -1.80 11.93 -7.90
N GLY A 17 -2.06 12.46 -6.71
CA GLY A 17 -3.39 12.69 -6.14
C GLY A 17 -4.01 11.46 -5.50
N TYR A 18 -3.19 10.49 -5.06
CA TYR A 18 -3.66 9.40 -4.21
C TYR A 18 -3.83 9.88 -2.77
N THR A 19 -4.92 9.49 -2.14
CA THR A 19 -5.34 9.96 -0.81
C THR A 19 -5.57 8.81 0.16
N TYR A 20 -5.96 7.64 -0.35
CA TYR A 20 -6.22 6.46 0.48
C TYR A 20 -5.52 5.22 -0.10
N CYS A 21 -5.37 4.19 0.73
CA CYS A 21 -4.94 2.87 0.30
C CYS A 21 -5.91 1.82 0.82
N LEU A 22 -6.40 0.93 -0.06
CA LEU A 22 -7.06 -0.29 0.37
C LEU A 22 -6.01 -1.27 0.88
N SER A 23 -6.33 -2.04 1.91
CA SER A 23 -5.40 -2.94 2.58
C SER A 23 -5.90 -4.38 2.56
N GLN A 24 -5.02 -5.28 2.16
CA GLN A 24 -5.16 -6.72 2.29
C GLN A 24 -4.01 -7.22 3.16
N ILE A 25 -4.34 -7.94 4.23
CA ILE A 25 -3.36 -8.55 5.12
C ILE A 25 -3.37 -10.06 4.86
N SER A 26 -2.18 -10.63 4.71
CA SER A 26 -1.97 -12.07 4.58
C SER A 26 -0.85 -12.51 5.51
N ALA A 27 -1.09 -13.54 6.31
CA ALA A 27 -0.05 -14.19 7.08
C ALA A 27 0.76 -15.09 6.14
N VAL A 28 2.09 -14.99 6.19
CA VAL A 28 2.97 -15.98 5.55
C VAL A 28 3.25 -17.04 6.59
N ASP A 29 2.64 -18.21 6.43
CA ASP A 29 2.88 -19.36 7.29
C ASP A 29 4.33 -19.84 7.15
N TYR A 30 4.84 -20.43 8.24
CA TYR A 30 6.15 -21.06 8.47
C TYR A 30 7.16 -20.26 9.31
N GLN A 31 7.25 -20.70 10.57
CA GLN A 31 8.37 -20.69 11.52
C GLN A 31 9.01 -19.36 11.95
N ASP A 32 8.81 -18.26 11.23
CA ASP A 32 9.20 -16.89 11.63
C ASP A 32 8.17 -15.90 11.07
N ALA A 33 6.95 -15.90 11.63
CA ALA A 33 5.76 -15.26 11.08
C ALA A 33 6.01 -13.84 10.52
N LYS A 34 6.06 -13.73 9.19
CA LYS A 34 6.12 -12.45 8.47
C LYS A 34 4.71 -12.06 8.05
N VAL A 35 4.27 -10.90 8.50
CA VAL A 35 2.99 -10.33 8.07
C VAL A 35 3.21 -9.63 6.72
N ASN A 36 2.43 -9.99 5.71
CA ASN A 36 2.42 -9.28 4.44
C ASN A 36 1.19 -8.37 4.37
N ILE A 37 1.43 -7.08 4.13
CA ILE A 37 0.39 -6.08 3.91
C ILE A 37 0.50 -5.62 2.45
N LEU A 38 -0.55 -5.85 1.66
CA LEU A 38 -0.67 -5.32 0.31
C LEU A 38 -1.58 -4.10 0.32
N LEU A 39 -1.05 -2.97 -0.13
CA LEU A 39 -1.75 -1.69 -0.24
C LEU A 39 -2.09 -1.40 -1.70
N LYS A 40 -3.32 -0.96 -1.96
CA LYS A 40 -3.76 -0.47 -3.27
C LYS A 40 -4.13 1.01 -3.18
N PRO A 41 -3.33 1.92 -3.76
CA PRO A 41 -3.63 3.35 -3.74
C PRO A 41 -4.92 3.66 -4.50
N VAL A 42 -5.75 4.51 -3.94
CA VAL A 42 -6.99 5.02 -4.53
C VAL A 42 -7.13 6.52 -4.27
N LYS A 43 -7.70 7.23 -5.25
CA LYS A 43 -7.85 8.70 -5.18
C LYS A 43 -9.16 9.15 -4.52
N LYS A 44 -10.13 8.26 -4.46
CA LYS A 44 -11.46 8.51 -3.89
C LYS A 44 -11.56 7.87 -2.52
N HIS A 45 -12.31 8.51 -1.63
CA HIS A 45 -12.60 7.97 -0.32
C HIS A 45 -13.32 6.61 -0.45
N PRO A 46 -12.76 5.51 0.08
CA PRO A 46 -13.41 4.20 0.02
C PRO A 46 -14.64 4.14 0.93
N ILE A 47 -15.62 3.31 0.57
CA ILE A 47 -16.75 3.00 1.43
C ILE A 47 -16.45 1.67 2.13
N LEU A 48 -16.35 1.67 3.46
CA LEU A 48 -15.90 0.50 4.23
C LEU A 48 -16.75 -0.76 3.97
N HIS A 49 -18.06 -0.60 3.79
CA HIS A 49 -18.99 -1.71 3.54
C HIS A 49 -18.98 -2.21 2.09
N ASP A 50 -18.30 -1.52 1.18
CA ASP A 50 -18.26 -1.82 -0.26
C ASP A 50 -16.81 -1.87 -0.75
N LEU A 51 -15.93 -2.45 0.07
CA LEU A 51 -14.56 -2.70 -0.35
C LEU A 51 -14.52 -3.91 -1.30
N PRO A 52 -13.83 -3.82 -2.44
CA PRO A 52 -13.68 -4.96 -3.33
C PRO A 52 -12.88 -6.05 -2.63
N HIS A 53 -13.31 -7.31 -2.77
CA HIS A 53 -12.49 -8.44 -2.34
C HIS A 53 -11.13 -8.41 -3.08
N PRO A 54 -9.99 -8.67 -2.42
CA PRO A 54 -9.78 -9.20 -1.06
C PRO A 54 -9.51 -8.15 0.04
N TYR A 55 -9.78 -6.86 -0.22
CA TYR A 55 -9.43 -5.78 0.71
C TYR A 55 -10.39 -5.72 1.90
N GLN A 56 -9.83 -5.60 3.10
CA GLN A 56 -10.59 -5.68 4.36
C GLN A 56 -10.68 -4.34 5.07
N ARG A 57 -9.75 -3.43 4.78
CA ARG A 57 -9.63 -2.11 5.40
C ARG A 57 -9.15 -1.10 4.36
N TYR A 58 -9.24 0.18 4.71
CA TYR A 58 -8.51 1.23 4.02
C TYR A 58 -7.83 2.14 5.04
N TYR A 59 -6.80 2.84 4.59
CA TYR A 59 -6.03 3.80 5.38
C TYR A 59 -5.93 5.12 4.65
N ASP A 60 -5.86 6.22 5.41
CA ASP A 60 -5.44 7.52 4.88
C ASP A 60 -3.95 7.46 4.57
N LEU A 61 -3.54 7.82 3.34
CA LEU A 61 -2.16 7.71 2.88
C LEU A 61 -1.16 8.47 3.77
N LEU A 62 -1.60 9.57 4.39
CA LEU A 62 -0.76 10.45 5.21
C LEU A 62 -0.63 10.00 6.67
N VAL A 63 -1.37 8.97 7.09
CA VAL A 63 -1.39 8.50 8.48
C VAL A 63 -0.68 7.15 8.59
N GLU A 64 -1.36 6.03 8.41
CA GLU A 64 -0.78 4.71 8.63
C GLU A 64 0.27 4.34 7.57
N PRO A 65 0.04 4.51 6.25
CA PRO A 65 1.03 4.21 5.23
C PRO A 65 2.28 5.10 5.35
N PHE A 66 2.14 6.35 5.81
CA PHE A 66 3.29 7.20 6.11
C PHE A 66 4.17 6.58 7.20
N LEU A 67 3.59 6.09 8.29
CA LEU A 67 4.34 5.39 9.35
C LEU A 67 4.94 4.08 8.84
N MET A 68 4.17 3.27 8.11
CA MET A 68 4.60 2.01 7.51
C MET A 68 5.75 2.17 6.52
N SER A 69 5.87 3.34 5.86
CA SER A 69 6.92 3.62 4.87
C SER A 69 8.34 3.67 5.45
N SER A 70 8.47 3.75 6.78
CA SER A 70 9.74 3.65 7.50
C SER A 70 10.14 2.20 7.81
N GLY A 71 9.29 1.22 7.50
CA GLY A 71 9.46 -0.19 7.83
C GLY A 71 8.85 -0.55 9.19
N ILE A 72 8.38 -1.80 9.29
CA ILE A 72 7.84 -2.39 10.51
C ILE A 72 8.52 -3.74 10.70
N ALA A 73 9.04 -4.00 11.90
CA ALA A 73 9.71 -5.26 12.20
C ALA A 73 8.75 -6.45 11.97
N GLY A 74 9.24 -7.50 11.31
CA GLY A 74 8.45 -8.70 10.99
C GLY A 74 7.30 -8.48 9.98
N THR A 75 7.23 -7.31 9.34
CA THR A 75 6.15 -6.98 8.39
C THR A 75 6.71 -6.50 7.05
N GLN A 76 6.27 -7.09 5.95
CA GLN A 76 6.53 -6.58 4.61
C GLN A 76 5.31 -5.82 4.09
N VAL A 77 5.50 -4.55 3.77
CA VAL A 77 4.44 -3.71 3.20
C VAL A 77 4.72 -3.47 1.72
N LEU A 78 3.81 -3.94 0.87
CA LEU A 78 3.87 -3.84 -0.58
C LEU A 78 2.77 -2.93 -1.09
N VAL A 79 3.01 -2.25 -2.21
CA VAL A 79 2.05 -1.41 -2.90
C VAL A 79 1.79 -1.96 -4.29
N GLU A 80 0.52 -2.17 -4.63
CA GLU A 80 0.07 -2.50 -5.97
C GLU A 80 -0.01 -1.24 -6.84
N LEU A 81 0.78 -1.20 -7.90
CA LEU A 81 0.76 -0.16 -8.93
C LEU A 81 0.33 -0.74 -10.27
N SER A 82 -0.38 0.05 -11.07
CA SER A 82 -0.55 -0.27 -12.49
C SER A 82 0.79 -0.20 -13.23
N THR A 83 0.89 -0.87 -14.38
CA THR A 83 2.11 -0.86 -15.21
C THR A 83 2.50 0.57 -15.63
N ALA A 84 1.52 1.44 -15.88
CA ALA A 84 1.78 2.83 -16.25
C ALA A 84 2.38 3.63 -15.08
N GLU A 85 1.91 3.40 -13.86
CA GLU A 85 2.42 4.08 -12.66
C GLU A 85 3.79 3.58 -12.27
N ALA A 86 4.00 2.27 -12.31
CA ALA A 86 5.30 1.65 -12.11
C ALA A 86 6.37 2.26 -13.01
N LYS A 87 6.07 2.41 -14.31
CA LYS A 87 6.97 3.08 -15.27
C LYS A 87 7.23 4.54 -14.89
N LYS A 88 6.18 5.30 -14.55
CA LYS A 88 6.33 6.71 -14.14
C LYS A 88 7.18 6.84 -12.87
N PHE A 89 7.00 5.95 -11.90
CA PHE A 89 7.78 5.93 -10.68
C PHE A 89 9.25 5.57 -10.92
N SER A 90 9.54 4.62 -11.82
CA SER A 90 10.93 4.28 -12.17
C SER A 90 11.69 5.42 -12.85
N LEU A 91 10.98 6.37 -13.44
CA LEU A 91 11.54 7.52 -14.16
C LEU A 91 11.59 8.81 -13.32
N ALA A 92 10.97 8.82 -12.14
CA ALA A 92 10.84 9.98 -11.25
C ALA A 92 11.77 9.83 -10.05
#